data_AF-A0A1B8EKW2-F1
#
_entry.id   AF-A0A1B8EKW2-F1
#
_cell.length_a   1.000
_cell.length_b   1.000
_cell.length_c   1.000
_cell.angle_alpha   90.00
_cell.angle_beta   90.00
_cell.angle_gamma   90.00
#
_symmetry.space_group_name_H-M   'P 1'
#
loop_
_entity.id
_entity.type
_entity.pdbx_description
1 polymer ?
#
loop_
_entity_poly.entity_id
_entity_poly.type
_entity_poly.pdbx_seq_one_letter_code
_entity_poly.pdbx_strand_id
1 'polypeptide(L)'
;MKTKTLPLTANVARILLLLRSLQRGRHNLDDPWIVLPLQLHEYNDLFVRIEKNENLWGWVYDKLIFSYDSRTSTFVLRRPITVHQAFKSRIGSWIKDRLDAIADSNAQSKLFVQDIVACGSADLLIEPPSNVRVVIHHNPDSQFMYIGTCWPTVIIELANSPGLKSLSRLAEDYILQSQGNIRAVVGFEFHMETKKVSLTVWRPDFFMGPEKEGPTVGMKSETQMLYWYPPRRTGTINPAEGSGLHLTLRDFAPDDLSVTAAPDASSILIHSAALCDFLSIMEESERKRAAGELITSSRYMNCVKKRRERTPERVEVYEEDGFVFGEEELRVHARFLDTPVDTGKVDEGSEMVKKED
;
A
#
# COMPACT_ATOMS: atom_id res chain seq x y z
N MET A 1 -0.15 13.48 33.83
CA MET A 1 -1.58 13.09 33.68
C MET A 1 -1.62 11.64 33.22
N LYS A 2 -2.18 10.72 34.00
CA LYS A 2 -2.37 9.32 33.57
C LYS A 2 -3.50 9.30 32.54
N THR A 3 -3.18 9.08 31.27
CA THR A 3 -4.16 8.81 30.22
C THR A 3 -4.85 7.49 30.58
N LYS A 4 -6.12 7.57 31.02
CA LYS A 4 -6.96 6.38 31.15
C LYS A 4 -7.10 5.77 29.75
N THR A 5 -6.48 4.62 29.52
CA THR A 5 -6.72 3.80 28.34
C THR A 5 -8.20 3.48 28.24
N LEU A 6 -8.79 3.71 27.07
CA LEU A 6 -10.19 3.38 26.81
C LEU A 6 -10.40 1.85 26.93
N PRO A 7 -11.64 1.40 27.23
CA PRO A 7 -11.97 -0.02 27.17
C PRO A 7 -11.63 -0.56 25.78
N LEU A 8 -11.01 -1.74 25.72
CA LEU A 8 -10.66 -2.35 24.45
C LEU A 8 -11.94 -2.75 23.72
N THR A 9 -12.13 -2.24 22.51
CA THR A 9 -13.25 -2.63 21.68
C THR A 9 -12.97 -3.93 20.94
N ALA A 10 -14.03 -4.64 20.52
CA ALA A 10 -13.90 -5.88 19.76
C ALA A 10 -13.14 -5.70 18.44
N ASN A 11 -13.28 -4.55 17.77
CA ASN A 11 -12.56 -4.26 16.52
C ASN A 11 -11.06 -4.08 16.77
N VAL A 12 -10.67 -3.29 17.78
CA VAL A 12 -9.26 -3.10 18.15
C VAL A 12 -8.63 -4.44 18.54
N ALA A 13 -9.33 -5.23 19.37
CA ALA A 13 -8.88 -6.56 19.77
C ALA A 13 -8.63 -7.47 18.55
N ARG A 14 -9.59 -7.53 17.62
CA ARG A 14 -9.51 -8.34 16.41
C ARG A 14 -8.33 -7.94 15.53
N ILE A 15 -8.09 -6.63 15.35
CA ILE A 15 -6.97 -6.14 14.54
C ILE A 15 -5.64 -6.49 15.21
N LEU A 16 -5.49 -6.23 16.52
CA LEU A 16 -4.26 -6.58 17.25
C LEU A 16 -3.92 -8.07 17.15
N LEU A 17 -4.92 -8.95 17.27
CA LEU A 17 -4.74 -10.39 17.10
C LEU A 17 -4.27 -10.74 15.69
N LEU A 18 -4.86 -10.14 14.67
CA LEU A 18 -4.46 -10.34 13.28
C LEU A 18 -3.01 -9.87 13.05
N LEU A 19 -2.65 -8.67 13.51
CA LEU A 19 -1.30 -8.13 13.38
C LEU A 19 -0.25 -9.03 14.06
N ARG A 20 -0.52 -9.50 15.28
CA ARG A 20 0.37 -10.44 15.99
C ARG A 20 0.50 -11.77 15.25
N SER A 21 -0.59 -12.27 14.66
CA SER A 21 -0.56 -13.51 13.89
C SER A 21 0.27 -13.36 12.61
N LEU A 22 0.15 -12.23 11.92
CA LEU A 22 0.97 -11.87 10.74
C LEU A 22 2.45 -11.73 11.10
N GLN A 23 2.76 -11.00 12.17
CA GLN A 23 4.13 -10.84 12.67
C GLN A 23 4.79 -12.19 12.97
N ARG A 24 4.03 -13.14 13.52
CA ARG A 24 4.52 -14.48 13.85
C ARG A 24 4.53 -15.44 12.65
N GLY A 25 4.10 -15.00 11.46
CA GLY A 25 3.98 -15.83 10.27
C GLY A 25 2.95 -16.95 10.41
N ARG A 26 1.97 -16.79 11.31
CA ARG A 26 0.93 -17.80 11.59
C ARG A 26 -0.36 -17.58 10.78
N HIS A 27 -0.46 -16.44 10.10
CA HIS A 27 -1.58 -16.13 9.22
C HIS A 27 -1.08 -15.90 7.80
N ASN A 28 -1.54 -16.72 6.86
CA ASN A 28 -1.43 -16.39 5.45
C ASN A 28 -2.62 -15.52 5.08
N LEU A 29 -2.35 -14.31 4.59
CA LEU A 29 -3.38 -13.49 3.95
C LEU A 29 -3.66 -14.14 2.59
N ASP A 30 -4.69 -14.97 2.51
CA ASP A 30 -5.17 -15.54 1.25
C ASP A 30 -5.77 -14.44 0.37
N ASP A 31 -6.45 -13.46 0.99
CA ASP A 31 -6.92 -12.24 0.34
C ASP A 31 -5.85 -11.14 0.40
N PRO A 32 -5.45 -10.54 -0.74
CA PRO A 32 -4.54 -9.40 -0.74
C PRO A 32 -5.11 -8.14 -0.07
N TRP A 33 -6.41 -8.07 0.22
CA TRP A 33 -7.12 -6.93 0.77
C TRP A 33 -8.09 -7.34 1.89
N ILE A 34 -7.70 -7.19 3.16
CA ILE A 34 -8.61 -7.41 4.28
C ILE A 34 -9.22 -6.09 4.74
N VAL A 35 -10.54 -5.97 4.58
CA VAL A 35 -11.31 -4.80 5.02
C VAL A 35 -11.89 -5.04 6.40
N LEU A 36 -11.60 -4.15 7.35
CA LEU A 36 -11.99 -4.24 8.75
C LEU A 36 -12.71 -2.94 9.17
N PRO A 37 -13.86 -3.01 9.85
CA PRO A 37 -14.49 -1.82 10.41
C PRO A 37 -13.64 -1.29 11.58
N LEU A 38 -13.38 0.01 11.60
CA LEU A 38 -12.63 0.68 12.66
C LEU A 38 -13.01 2.16 12.77
N GLN A 39 -13.61 2.56 13.88
CA GLN A 39 -13.98 3.94 14.16
C GLN A 39 -12.74 4.80 14.46
N LEU A 40 -12.84 6.12 14.32
CA LEU A 40 -11.69 7.02 14.52
C LEU A 40 -11.08 6.92 15.92
N HIS A 41 -11.92 6.81 16.95
CA HIS A 41 -11.43 6.64 18.33
C HIS A 41 -10.77 5.28 18.55
N GLU A 42 -11.25 4.24 17.86
CA GLU A 42 -10.65 2.89 17.87
C GLU A 42 -9.32 2.86 17.12
N TYR A 43 -9.20 3.59 16.00
CA TYR A 43 -7.94 3.77 15.28
C TYR A 43 -6.88 4.42 16.16
N ASN A 44 -7.25 5.50 16.86
CA ASN A 44 -6.33 6.15 17.80
C ASN A 44 -5.94 5.21 18.95
N ASP A 45 -6.89 4.46 19.52
CA ASP A 45 -6.60 3.48 20.59
C ASP A 45 -5.73 2.32 20.09
N LEU A 46 -5.95 1.85 18.87
CA LEU A 46 -5.15 0.81 18.23
C LEU A 46 -3.68 1.21 18.16
N PHE A 47 -3.37 2.40 17.61
CA PHE A 47 -1.98 2.84 17.48
C PHE A 47 -1.32 3.14 18.82
N VAL A 48 -2.04 3.70 19.80
CA VAL A 48 -1.54 3.84 21.19
C VAL A 48 -1.16 2.48 21.80
N ARG A 49 -1.90 1.41 21.47
CA ARG A 49 -1.58 0.05 21.95
C ARG A 49 -0.42 -0.58 21.18
N ILE A 50 -0.33 -0.35 19.87
CA ILE A 50 0.80 -0.83 19.06
C ILE A 50 2.09 -0.18 19.57
N GLU A 51 2.12 1.14 19.78
CA GLU A 51 3.29 1.89 20.28
C GLU A 51 3.80 1.38 21.64
N LYS A 52 2.92 0.90 22.51
CA LYS A 52 3.30 0.33 23.81
C LYS A 52 4.03 -1.00 23.73
N ASN A 53 3.96 -1.69 22.58
CA ASN A 53 4.67 -2.94 22.36
C ASN A 53 5.76 -2.70 21.31
N GLU A 54 7.01 -2.49 21.75
CA GLU A 54 8.12 -2.11 20.86
C GLU A 54 8.34 -3.09 19.71
N ASN A 55 8.14 -4.39 19.94
CA ASN A 55 8.31 -5.42 18.92
C ASN A 55 7.21 -5.33 17.86
N LEU A 56 5.95 -5.24 18.27
CA LEU A 56 4.83 -5.06 17.36
C LEU A 56 4.91 -3.72 16.64
N TRP A 57 5.28 -2.65 17.34
CA TRP A 57 5.50 -1.32 16.77
C TRP A 57 6.53 -1.32 15.66
N GLY A 58 7.74 -1.85 15.93
CA GLY A 58 8.79 -1.94 14.93
C GLY A 58 8.37 -2.75 13.71
N TRP A 59 7.67 -3.87 13.92
CA TRP A 59 7.14 -4.67 12.81
C TRP A 59 6.03 -3.96 12.02
N VAL A 60 5.09 -3.28 12.70
CA VAL A 60 4.01 -2.55 12.04
C VAL A 60 4.58 -1.44 11.17
N TYR A 61 5.51 -0.66 11.70
CA TYR A 61 6.12 0.46 10.98
C TYR A 61 6.96 0.00 9.77
N ASP A 62 7.66 -1.13 9.88
CA ASP A 62 8.54 -1.63 8.81
C ASP A 62 7.81 -2.50 7.78
N LYS A 63 6.81 -3.28 8.19
CA LYS A 63 6.23 -4.35 7.37
C LYS A 63 4.75 -4.21 7.07
N LEU A 64 3.99 -3.47 7.88
CA LEU A 64 2.55 -3.38 7.67
C LEU A 64 2.24 -2.43 6.52
N ILE A 65 1.41 -2.89 5.60
CA ILE A 65 0.86 -2.05 4.55
C ILE A 65 -0.63 -1.92 4.82
N PHE A 66 -1.09 -0.71 5.09
CA PHE A 66 -2.49 -0.47 5.41
C PHE A 66 -2.99 0.86 4.87
N SER A 67 -4.32 0.97 4.81
CA SER A 67 -5.02 2.24 4.58
C SER A 67 -6.11 2.40 5.63
N TYR A 68 -6.43 3.64 5.98
CA TYR A 68 -7.51 3.97 6.89
C TYR A 68 -8.32 5.16 6.37
N ASP A 69 -9.64 5.08 6.45
CA ASP A 69 -10.53 6.21 6.15
C ASP A 69 -11.54 6.38 7.28
N SER A 70 -11.41 7.47 8.03
CA SER A 70 -12.32 7.77 9.14
C SER A 70 -13.75 8.06 8.70
N ARG A 71 -13.96 8.53 7.46
CA ARG A 71 -15.29 8.86 6.92
C ARG A 71 -16.14 7.61 6.73
N THR A 72 -15.50 6.51 6.33
CA THR A 72 -16.16 5.20 6.21
C THR A 72 -15.82 4.24 7.34
N SER A 73 -15.04 4.70 8.33
CA SER A 73 -14.57 3.89 9.46
C SER A 73 -14.00 2.55 8.99
N THR A 74 -13.10 2.62 8.00
CA THR A 74 -12.60 1.43 7.29
C THR A 74 -11.09 1.37 7.43
N PHE A 75 -10.59 0.25 7.96
CA PHE A 75 -9.18 -0.09 8.04
C PHE A 75 -8.91 -1.25 7.08
N VAL A 76 -7.99 -1.05 6.14
CA VAL A 76 -7.65 -2.03 5.11
C VAL A 76 -6.23 -2.50 5.33
N LEU A 77 -6.04 -3.80 5.56
CA LEU A 77 -4.74 -4.43 5.51
C LEU A 77 -4.48 -4.95 4.11
N ARG A 78 -3.30 -4.65 3.57
CA ARG A 78 -2.92 -5.05 2.22
C ARG A 78 -1.71 -5.96 2.23
N ARG A 79 -1.74 -6.98 1.39
CA ARG A 79 -0.59 -7.82 1.09
C ARG A 79 -0.03 -7.47 -0.30
N PRO A 80 1.28 -7.22 -0.41
CA PRO A 80 1.95 -7.18 -1.70
C PRO A 80 1.77 -8.49 -2.47
N ILE A 81 1.28 -8.40 -3.71
CA ILE A 81 1.37 -9.51 -4.67
C ILE A 81 2.52 -9.26 -5.64
N THR A 82 3.25 -10.31 -6.00
CA THR A 82 4.50 -10.21 -6.76
C THR A 82 4.34 -9.47 -8.08
N VAL A 83 3.24 -9.74 -8.80
CA VAL A 83 2.91 -9.06 -10.08
C VAL A 83 2.67 -7.57 -9.87
N HIS A 84 2.08 -7.12 -8.78
CA HIS A 84 1.95 -5.67 -8.55
C HIS A 84 3.30 -5.04 -8.21
N GLN A 85 4.10 -5.71 -7.38
CA GLN A 85 5.40 -5.19 -6.93
C GLN A 85 6.42 -5.05 -8.08
N ALA A 86 6.50 -6.04 -8.96
CA ALA A 86 7.42 -5.96 -10.09
C ALA A 86 6.91 -4.94 -11.14
N PHE A 87 5.60 -4.76 -11.31
CA PHE A 87 5.03 -3.87 -12.31
C PHE A 87 5.22 -2.42 -11.90
N LYS A 88 4.88 -2.09 -10.63
CA LYS A 88 5.13 -0.75 -10.09
C LYS A 88 6.62 -0.39 -10.12
N SER A 89 7.51 -1.34 -9.79
CA SER A 89 8.95 -1.11 -9.80
C SER A 89 9.46 -0.80 -11.22
N ARG A 90 8.93 -1.51 -12.22
CA ARG A 90 9.31 -1.32 -13.62
C ARG A 90 8.79 0.00 -14.19
N ILE A 91 7.55 0.37 -13.88
CA ILE A 91 7.01 1.70 -14.24
C ILE A 91 7.81 2.81 -13.57
N GLY A 92 8.03 2.72 -12.26
CA GLY A 92 8.75 3.75 -11.51
C GLY A 92 10.18 3.95 -12.04
N SER A 93 10.87 2.85 -12.35
CA SER A 93 12.22 2.91 -12.95
C SER A 93 12.18 3.54 -14.35
N TRP A 94 11.22 3.13 -15.20
CA TRP A 94 11.11 3.70 -16.54
C TRP A 94 10.85 5.21 -16.52
N ILE A 95 9.94 5.67 -15.65
CA ILE A 95 9.64 7.11 -15.50
C ILE A 95 10.89 7.85 -15.04
N LYS A 96 11.63 7.29 -14.07
CA LYS A 96 12.88 7.87 -13.60
C LYS A 96 13.93 7.97 -14.70
N ASP A 97 14.17 6.89 -15.45
CA ASP A 97 15.13 6.88 -16.57
C ASP A 97 14.76 7.95 -17.62
N ARG A 98 13.45 8.13 -17.86
CA ARG A 98 12.97 9.16 -18.78
C ARG A 98 13.17 10.57 -18.24
N LEU A 99 12.95 10.79 -16.95
CA LEU A 99 13.24 12.06 -16.28
C LEU A 99 14.74 12.37 -16.35
N ASP A 100 15.61 11.40 -16.07
CA ASP A 100 17.06 11.55 -16.15
C ASP A 100 17.51 11.92 -17.57
N ALA A 101 16.95 11.27 -18.61
CA ALA A 101 17.20 11.63 -20.00
C ALA A 101 16.74 13.06 -20.36
N ILE A 102 15.64 13.54 -19.75
CA ILE A 102 15.19 14.93 -19.90
C ILE A 102 16.15 15.89 -19.20
N ALA A 103 16.66 15.53 -18.02
CA ALA A 103 17.65 16.31 -17.29
C ALA A 103 18.95 16.48 -18.10
N ASP A 104 19.37 15.44 -18.82
CA ASP A 104 20.57 15.49 -19.66
C ASP A 104 20.40 16.31 -20.95
N SER A 105 19.16 16.64 -21.34
CA SER A 105 18.89 17.36 -22.59
C SER A 105 19.29 18.83 -22.57
N ASN A 106 19.10 19.52 -21.43
CA ASN A 106 19.47 20.92 -21.25
C ASN A 106 19.55 21.32 -19.77
N ALA A 107 20.28 22.41 -19.48
CA ALA A 107 20.56 22.86 -18.11
C ALA A 107 19.31 23.27 -17.31
N GLN A 108 18.29 23.83 -17.96
CA GLN A 108 17.06 24.25 -17.28
C GLN A 108 16.21 23.05 -16.86
N SER A 109 16.05 22.06 -17.75
CA SER A 109 15.41 20.79 -17.43
C SER A 109 16.16 20.04 -16.33
N LYS A 110 17.50 20.09 -16.31
CA LYS A 110 18.31 19.51 -15.24
C LYS A 110 17.97 20.08 -13.87
N LEU A 111 17.92 21.41 -13.75
CA LEU A 111 17.60 22.10 -12.51
C LEU A 111 16.17 21.80 -12.01
N PHE A 112 15.24 21.54 -12.93
CA PHE A 112 13.88 21.16 -12.56
C PHE A 112 13.79 19.69 -12.12
N VAL A 113 14.39 18.77 -12.89
CA VAL A 113 14.27 17.32 -12.64
C VAL A 113 15.04 16.87 -11.41
N GLN A 114 16.16 17.51 -11.07
CA GLN A 114 16.95 17.13 -9.89
C GLN A 114 16.15 17.17 -8.57
N ASP A 115 15.08 17.97 -8.53
CA ASP A 115 14.21 18.11 -7.37
C ASP A 115 13.02 17.13 -7.41
N ILE A 116 12.92 16.27 -8.43
CA ILE A 116 11.90 15.21 -8.51
C ILE A 116 12.47 13.91 -7.95
N VAL A 117 11.82 13.35 -6.92
CA VAL A 117 12.26 12.14 -6.22
C VAL A 117 11.18 11.07 -6.28
N ALA A 118 11.57 9.84 -6.60
CA ALA A 118 10.70 8.67 -6.47
C ALA A 118 10.68 8.19 -5.01
N CYS A 119 9.51 8.23 -4.36
CA CYS A 119 9.36 7.87 -2.95
C CYS A 119 8.72 6.49 -2.73
N GLY A 120 8.53 5.70 -3.80
CA GLY A 120 7.96 4.37 -3.73
C GLY A 120 6.62 4.35 -3.01
N SER A 121 6.42 3.41 -2.09
CA SER A 121 5.18 3.24 -1.32
C SER A 121 5.22 3.92 0.05
N ALA A 122 5.84 5.10 0.18
CA ALA A 122 5.82 5.83 1.45
C ALA A 122 4.39 6.26 1.84
N ASP A 123 4.10 6.23 3.14
CA ASP A 123 2.78 6.55 3.69
C ASP A 123 2.37 8.00 3.42
N LEU A 124 1.08 8.19 3.17
CA LEU A 124 0.46 9.48 2.98
C LEU A 124 -0.68 9.68 3.97
N LEU A 125 -0.44 10.55 4.94
CA LEU A 125 -1.48 11.03 5.85
C LEU A 125 -2.12 12.28 5.26
N ILE A 126 -3.42 12.21 5.01
CA ILE A 126 -4.25 13.32 4.56
C ILE A 126 -5.12 13.78 5.72
N GLU A 127 -4.85 14.99 6.19
CA GLU A 127 -5.67 15.71 7.18
C GLU A 127 -6.29 16.92 6.49
N PRO A 128 -7.54 16.82 5.99
CA PRO A 128 -8.20 17.92 5.33
C PRO A 128 -8.31 19.12 6.29
N PRO A 129 -8.19 20.37 5.81
CA PRO A 129 -8.23 21.59 6.64
C PRO A 129 -9.63 21.92 7.22
N SER A 130 -10.50 20.92 7.35
CA SER A 130 -11.87 21.01 7.86
C SER A 130 -11.92 21.13 9.40
N ASN A 131 -12.98 21.75 9.91
CA ASN A 131 -13.30 21.79 11.34
C ASN A 131 -13.67 20.40 11.92
N VAL A 132 -13.90 19.40 11.05
CA VAL A 132 -14.15 18.01 11.45
C VAL A 132 -12.84 17.24 11.37
N ARG A 133 -12.46 16.55 12.46
CA ARG A 133 -11.31 15.63 12.45
C ARG A 133 -11.58 14.49 11.48
N VAL A 134 -11.03 14.60 10.28
CA VAL A 134 -11.00 13.56 9.26
C VAL A 134 -9.56 13.08 9.13
N VAL A 135 -9.37 11.77 9.24
CA VAL A 135 -8.07 11.12 9.09
C VAL A 135 -8.21 10.14 7.93
N ILE A 136 -7.44 10.39 6.88
CA ILE A 136 -7.32 9.48 5.74
C ILE A 136 -5.85 9.10 5.65
N HIS A 137 -5.54 7.84 5.92
CA HIS A 137 -4.22 7.28 5.76
C HIS A 137 -4.20 6.39 4.52
N HIS A 138 -3.39 6.76 3.54
CA HIS A 138 -3.17 5.94 2.36
C HIS A 138 -1.73 5.49 2.29
N ASN A 139 -1.52 4.37 1.63
CA ASN A 139 -0.18 3.89 1.29
C ASN A 139 -0.17 3.63 -0.23
N PRO A 140 0.19 4.63 -1.06
CA PRO A 140 0.15 4.49 -2.51
C PRO A 140 1.09 3.38 -3.00
N ASP A 141 0.77 2.76 -4.12
CA ASP A 141 1.65 1.72 -4.68
C ASP A 141 2.99 2.31 -5.15
N SER A 142 2.99 3.51 -5.75
CA SER A 142 4.19 4.30 -5.99
C SER A 142 3.87 5.80 -6.02
N GLN A 143 4.85 6.65 -5.75
CA GLN A 143 4.70 8.09 -5.87
C GLN A 143 5.99 8.81 -6.27
N PHE A 144 5.82 10.01 -6.81
CA PHE A 144 6.87 10.99 -7.06
C PHE A 144 6.56 12.28 -6.31
N MET A 145 7.61 12.89 -5.76
CA MET A 145 7.54 14.12 -4.99
C MET A 145 8.48 15.15 -5.58
N TYR A 146 8.07 16.41 -5.56
CA TYR A 146 8.96 17.53 -5.82
C TYR A 146 9.53 18.03 -4.49
N ILE A 147 10.84 18.16 -4.36
CA ILE A 147 11.48 18.58 -3.11
C ILE A 147 10.95 19.95 -2.69
N GLY A 148 10.54 20.06 -1.43
CA GLY A 148 9.97 21.28 -0.87
C GLY A 148 8.43 21.34 -0.91
N THR A 149 7.75 20.31 -1.41
CA THR A 149 6.28 20.20 -1.33
C THR A 149 5.83 19.32 -0.17
N CYS A 150 4.66 19.62 0.41
CA CYS A 150 4.05 18.79 1.45
C CYS A 150 3.39 17.52 0.89
N TRP A 151 3.03 17.55 -0.39
CA TRP A 151 2.31 16.47 -1.06
C TRP A 151 3.17 15.87 -2.17
N PRO A 152 3.07 14.55 -2.44
CA PRO A 152 3.54 14.02 -3.71
C PRO A 152 2.83 14.72 -4.87
N THR A 153 3.46 14.74 -6.03
CA THR A 153 2.91 15.38 -7.24
C THR A 153 2.30 14.36 -8.19
N VAL A 154 2.88 13.15 -8.27
CA VAL A 154 2.32 12.02 -9.03
C VAL A 154 2.14 10.81 -8.12
N ILE A 155 0.95 10.21 -8.15
CA ILE A 155 0.66 8.94 -7.48
C ILE A 155 0.33 7.87 -8.51
N ILE A 156 0.78 6.64 -8.27
CA ILE A 156 0.46 5.46 -9.07
C ILE A 156 -0.21 4.42 -8.17
N GLU A 157 -1.36 3.92 -8.61
CA GLU A 157 -2.15 2.90 -7.92
C GLU A 157 -2.48 1.72 -8.85
N LEU A 158 -2.38 0.52 -8.29
CA LEU A 158 -2.64 -0.75 -8.95
C LEU A 158 -3.84 -1.44 -8.28
N ALA A 159 -4.78 -1.95 -9.07
CA ALA A 159 -5.93 -2.74 -8.60
C ALA A 159 -6.14 -3.99 -9.45
N ASN A 160 -6.69 -5.05 -8.87
CA ASN A 160 -7.22 -6.18 -9.64
C ASN A 160 -8.73 -6.03 -9.80
N SER A 161 -9.26 -6.53 -10.91
CA SER A 161 -10.69 -6.53 -11.21
C SER A 161 -11.21 -7.95 -11.45
N PRO A 162 -12.37 -8.31 -10.86
CA PRO A 162 -13.11 -7.54 -9.86
C PRO A 162 -12.32 -7.43 -8.55
N GLY A 163 -12.44 -6.31 -7.85
CA GLY A 163 -11.72 -6.08 -6.58
C GLY A 163 -12.34 -4.99 -5.72
N LEU A 164 -11.93 -4.95 -4.45
CA LEU A 164 -12.45 -4.00 -3.46
C LEU A 164 -11.82 -2.60 -3.56
N LYS A 165 -10.67 -2.49 -4.23
CA LYS A 165 -9.92 -1.24 -4.39
C LYS A 165 -10.56 -0.38 -5.50
N SER A 166 -11.29 0.67 -5.11
CA SER A 166 -11.82 1.66 -6.05
C SER A 166 -10.76 2.72 -6.35
N LEU A 167 -10.18 2.66 -7.56
CA LEU A 167 -9.15 3.61 -7.99
C LEU A 167 -9.70 5.03 -8.17
N SER A 168 -10.94 5.19 -8.64
CA SER A 168 -11.56 6.50 -8.81
C SER A 168 -11.78 7.22 -7.47
N ARG A 169 -12.21 6.49 -6.44
CA ARG A 169 -12.35 7.05 -5.09
C ARG A 169 -11.00 7.44 -4.49
N LEU A 170 -9.97 6.62 -4.67
CA LEU A 170 -8.61 6.97 -4.25
C LEU A 170 -8.12 8.23 -4.97
N ALA A 171 -8.36 8.35 -6.28
CA ALA A 171 -7.99 9.53 -7.04
C ALA A 171 -8.72 10.79 -6.55
N GLU A 172 -10.01 10.71 -6.24
CA GLU A 172 -10.75 11.81 -5.61
C GLU A 172 -10.14 12.20 -4.26
N ASP A 173 -9.81 11.22 -3.42
CA ASP A 173 -9.20 11.49 -2.12
C ASP A 173 -7.85 12.20 -2.27
N TYR A 174 -6.99 11.69 -3.14
CA TYR A 174 -5.69 12.30 -3.41
C TYR A 174 -5.85 13.72 -3.97
N ILE A 175 -6.61 13.91 -5.04
CA ILE A 175 -6.68 15.19 -5.75
C ILE A 175 -7.48 16.22 -4.95
N LEU A 176 -8.67 15.88 -4.46
CA LEU A 176 -9.56 16.85 -3.84
C LEU A 176 -9.11 17.21 -2.42
N GLN A 177 -8.64 16.23 -1.62
CA GLN A 177 -8.22 16.53 -0.25
C GLN A 177 -6.87 17.24 -0.18
N SER A 178 -6.01 17.06 -1.20
CA SER A 178 -4.80 17.87 -1.35
C SER A 178 -5.05 19.22 -2.05
N GLN A 179 -6.29 19.58 -2.34
CA GLN A 179 -6.66 20.81 -3.06
C GLN A 179 -5.95 20.95 -4.43
N GLY A 180 -5.74 19.82 -5.11
CA GLY A 180 -5.07 19.77 -6.42
C GLY A 180 -3.54 19.85 -6.39
N ASN A 181 -2.91 19.78 -5.21
CA ASN A 181 -1.45 19.71 -5.10
C ASN A 181 -0.90 18.37 -5.63
N ILE A 182 -1.66 17.28 -5.52
CA ILE A 182 -1.40 16.04 -6.25
C ILE A 182 -1.87 16.27 -7.70
N ARG A 183 -0.91 16.41 -8.62
CA ARG A 183 -1.15 16.86 -10.00
C ARG A 183 -1.61 15.74 -10.93
N ALA A 184 -1.22 14.51 -10.66
CA ALA A 184 -1.69 13.35 -11.41
C ALA A 184 -1.82 12.11 -10.52
N VAL A 185 -2.91 11.36 -10.72
CA VAL A 185 -3.07 10.00 -10.18
C VAL A 185 -3.19 9.06 -11.37
N VAL A 186 -2.36 8.02 -11.40
CA VAL A 186 -2.34 7.01 -12.45
C VAL A 186 -2.87 5.70 -11.87
N GLY A 187 -3.97 5.20 -12.43
CA GLY A 187 -4.57 3.93 -12.06
C GLY A 187 -4.34 2.87 -13.11
N PHE A 188 -3.89 1.70 -12.69
CA PHE A 188 -3.91 0.49 -13.51
C PHE A 188 -4.84 -0.54 -12.86
N GLU A 189 -5.94 -0.86 -13.53
CA GLU A 189 -6.86 -1.91 -13.11
C GLU A 189 -6.69 -3.16 -13.99
N PHE A 190 -6.22 -4.25 -13.39
CA PHE A 190 -5.92 -5.51 -14.06
C PHE A 190 -7.12 -6.45 -14.08
N HIS A 191 -7.62 -6.75 -15.28
CA HIS A 191 -8.60 -7.81 -15.51
C HIS A 191 -7.87 -9.10 -15.88
N MET A 192 -7.40 -9.83 -14.86
CA MET A 192 -6.50 -10.99 -15.02
C MET A 192 -7.08 -12.09 -15.91
N GLU A 193 -8.39 -12.32 -15.85
CA GLU A 193 -9.10 -13.33 -16.65
C GLU A 193 -9.13 -12.99 -18.15
N THR A 194 -9.36 -11.71 -18.46
CA THR A 194 -9.55 -11.24 -19.84
C THR A 194 -8.27 -10.66 -20.45
N LYS A 195 -7.17 -10.61 -19.68
CA LYS A 195 -5.88 -10.06 -20.08
C LYS A 195 -5.97 -8.60 -20.54
N LYS A 196 -6.83 -7.83 -19.85
CA LYS A 196 -7.04 -6.40 -20.10
C LYS A 196 -6.53 -5.57 -18.94
N VAL A 197 -6.05 -4.37 -19.25
CA VAL A 197 -5.75 -3.34 -18.26
C VAL A 197 -6.51 -2.08 -18.61
N SER A 198 -7.26 -1.55 -17.65
CA SER A 198 -7.74 -0.19 -17.70
C SER A 198 -6.66 0.73 -17.15
N LEU A 199 -6.13 1.62 -17.99
CA LEU A 199 -5.22 2.68 -17.60
C LEU A 199 -6.03 3.97 -17.51
N THR A 200 -6.13 4.55 -16.32
CA THR A 200 -6.80 5.83 -16.12
C THR A 200 -5.83 6.84 -15.52
N VAL A 201 -5.80 8.06 -16.06
CA VAL A 201 -5.06 9.18 -15.49
C VAL A 201 -6.05 10.24 -15.03
N TRP A 202 -6.06 10.53 -13.73
CA TRP A 202 -6.83 11.61 -13.14
C TRP A 202 -5.94 12.84 -12.92
N ARG A 203 -6.50 14.03 -13.19
CA ARG A 203 -5.83 15.32 -12.97
C ARG A 203 -6.80 16.31 -12.31
N PRO A 204 -6.29 17.26 -11.50
CA PRO A 204 -7.11 18.35 -11.00
C PRO A 204 -7.63 19.19 -12.17
N ASP A 205 -8.85 19.69 -12.01
CA ASP A 205 -9.48 20.62 -12.94
C ASP A 205 -9.98 21.83 -12.15
N PHE A 206 -9.39 23.00 -12.39
CA PHE A 206 -9.69 24.20 -11.64
C PHE A 206 -10.71 25.05 -12.38
N PHE A 207 -11.79 25.43 -11.71
CA PHE A 207 -12.82 26.28 -12.29
C PHE A 207 -13.31 27.33 -11.29
N MET A 208 -13.74 28.48 -11.82
CA MET A 208 -14.34 29.54 -11.02
C MET A 208 -15.85 29.32 -10.96
N GLY A 209 -16.36 29.04 -9.77
CA GLY A 209 -17.80 28.95 -9.54
C GLY A 209 -18.44 30.35 -9.47
N PRO A 210 -19.71 30.52 -9.93
CA PRO A 210 -20.37 31.82 -9.92
C PRO A 210 -20.62 32.40 -8.51
N GLU A 211 -20.56 31.58 -7.45
CA GLU A 211 -20.94 31.95 -6.08
C GLU A 211 -19.80 31.82 -5.04
N LYS A 212 -18.57 31.46 -5.43
CA LYS A 212 -17.45 31.29 -4.49
C LYS A 212 -16.31 32.29 -4.76
N GLU A 213 -15.78 32.90 -3.70
CA GLU A 213 -14.63 33.83 -3.72
C GLU A 213 -13.28 33.14 -4.00
N GLY A 214 -13.25 32.01 -4.71
CA GLY A 214 -12.00 31.31 -5.01
C GLY A 214 -12.14 30.15 -5.99
N PRO A 215 -11.00 29.65 -6.53
CA PRO A 215 -10.98 28.53 -7.46
C PRO A 215 -11.50 27.27 -6.76
N THR A 216 -12.41 26.55 -7.43
CA THR A 216 -12.88 25.23 -7.00
C THR A 216 -12.08 24.16 -7.72
N VAL A 217 -11.69 23.12 -6.98
CA VAL A 217 -10.98 21.96 -7.52
C VAL A 217 -11.99 20.87 -7.86
N GLY A 218 -12.04 20.50 -9.12
CA GLY A 218 -12.66 19.27 -9.63
C GLY A 218 -11.60 18.27 -10.06
N MET A 219 -12.06 17.18 -10.69
CA MET A 219 -11.21 16.13 -11.20
C MET A 219 -11.69 15.72 -12.59
N LYS A 220 -10.74 15.59 -13.53
CA LYS A 220 -10.97 15.01 -14.85
C LYS A 220 -10.17 13.73 -15.01
N SER A 221 -10.66 12.82 -15.85
CA SER A 221 -10.01 11.53 -16.08
C SER A 221 -9.92 11.20 -17.56
N GLU A 222 -8.81 10.59 -17.96
CA GLU A 222 -8.63 9.97 -19.27
C GLU A 222 -8.39 8.47 -19.09
N THR A 223 -9.21 7.63 -19.74
CA THR A 223 -9.14 6.17 -19.62
C THR A 223 -8.84 5.51 -20.96
N GLN A 224 -7.89 4.58 -20.96
CA GLN A 224 -7.50 3.77 -22.09
C GLN A 224 -7.57 2.29 -21.73
N MET A 225 -8.05 1.46 -22.65
CA MET A 225 -8.07 0.00 -22.50
C MET A 225 -6.90 -0.62 -23.25
N LEU A 226 -6.04 -1.35 -22.52
CA LEU A 226 -4.87 -2.04 -23.05
C LEU A 226 -5.05 -3.56 -22.97
N TYR A 227 -4.51 -4.28 -23.95
CA TYR A 227 -4.53 -5.74 -24.03
C TYR A 227 -3.09 -6.25 -24.09
N TRP A 228 -2.61 -6.92 -23.03
CA TRP A 228 -1.20 -7.37 -23.02
C TRP A 228 -0.97 -8.66 -23.80
N TYR A 229 -2.03 -9.37 -24.20
CA TYR A 229 -2.02 -10.35 -25.29
C TYR A 229 -3.15 -10.02 -26.27
N PRO A 230 -2.88 -9.84 -27.58
CA PRO A 230 -3.96 -9.68 -28.54
C PRO A 230 -4.77 -10.97 -28.57
N PRO A 231 -6.10 -10.93 -28.34
CA PRO A 231 -6.90 -12.14 -28.44
C PRO A 231 -6.87 -12.58 -29.90
N ARG A 232 -6.23 -13.73 -30.18
CA ARG A 232 -6.16 -14.31 -31.54
C ARG A 232 -7.54 -14.46 -32.21
N ARG A 233 -8.61 -14.43 -31.42
CA ARG A 233 -10.01 -14.60 -31.86
C ARG A 233 -10.76 -13.30 -32.14
N THR A 234 -10.35 -12.14 -31.62
CA THR A 234 -11.16 -10.91 -31.73
C THR A 234 -10.57 -9.84 -32.65
N GLY A 235 -9.33 -10.01 -33.13
CA GLY A 235 -8.67 -9.03 -34.00
C GLY A 235 -8.46 -7.66 -33.33
N THR A 236 -8.61 -7.57 -32.01
CA THR A 236 -8.51 -6.33 -31.26
C THR A 236 -7.03 -5.99 -31.09
N ILE A 237 -6.57 -5.01 -31.87
CA ILE A 237 -5.22 -4.45 -31.77
C ILE A 237 -5.22 -3.48 -30.58
N ASN A 238 -4.09 -3.40 -29.87
CA ASN A 238 -3.87 -2.33 -28.90
C ASN A 238 -4.12 -0.95 -29.55
N PRO A 239 -4.52 0.06 -28.77
CA PRO A 239 -4.78 1.39 -29.31
C PRO A 239 -3.58 1.93 -30.11
N ALA A 240 -3.86 2.83 -31.05
CA ALA A 240 -2.94 3.28 -32.11
C ALA A 240 -1.55 3.73 -31.60
N GLU A 241 -0.62 3.88 -32.55
CA GLU A 241 0.72 4.44 -32.33
C GLU A 241 0.60 5.78 -31.58
N GLY A 242 1.21 5.86 -30.39
CA GLY A 242 1.07 7.01 -29.47
C GLY A 242 0.18 6.76 -28.23
N SER A 243 -0.51 5.62 -28.14
CA SER A 243 -1.27 5.22 -26.94
C SER A 243 -0.37 4.77 -25.79
N GLY A 244 -0.86 4.89 -24.56
CA GLY A 244 -0.15 4.50 -23.34
C GLY A 244 -0.20 5.53 -22.21
N LEU A 245 0.70 5.42 -21.24
CA LEU A 245 0.77 6.36 -20.12
C LEU A 245 1.43 7.65 -20.58
N HIS A 246 0.65 8.73 -20.61
CA HIS A 246 1.12 10.07 -20.93
C HIS A 246 1.16 10.94 -19.68
N LEU A 247 2.37 11.34 -19.28
CA LEU A 247 2.64 12.33 -18.25
C LEU A 247 3.46 13.48 -18.85
N THR A 248 3.41 14.63 -18.20
CA THR A 248 4.20 15.82 -18.57
C THR A 248 5.04 16.27 -17.38
N LEU A 249 6.09 17.06 -17.60
CA LEU A 249 6.86 17.63 -16.49
C LEU A 249 6.00 18.46 -15.53
N ARG A 250 4.89 19.06 -16.00
CA ARG A 250 3.94 19.79 -15.16
C ARG A 250 3.23 18.89 -14.15
N ASP A 251 3.06 17.60 -14.46
CA ASP A 251 2.48 16.64 -13.52
C ASP A 251 3.42 16.38 -12.33
N PHE A 252 4.72 16.71 -12.42
CA PHE A 252 5.70 16.43 -11.37
C PHE A 252 6.01 17.60 -10.45
N ALA A 253 5.42 18.79 -10.66
CA ALA A 253 5.66 19.97 -9.83
C ALA A 253 4.40 20.82 -9.59
N PRO A 254 4.39 21.65 -8.53
CA PRO A 254 3.35 22.67 -8.34
C PRO A 254 3.22 23.61 -9.55
N ASP A 255 2.02 24.18 -9.74
CA ASP A 255 1.72 25.03 -10.89
C ASP A 255 2.68 26.20 -11.02
N ASP A 256 2.98 26.88 -9.91
CA ASP A 256 3.85 28.06 -9.84
C ASP A 256 5.27 27.79 -10.36
N LEU A 257 5.77 26.57 -10.17
CA LEU A 257 7.10 26.15 -10.62
C LEU A 257 7.07 25.60 -12.05
N SER A 258 5.97 24.94 -12.42
CA SER A 258 5.79 24.32 -13.74
C SER A 258 5.76 25.31 -14.91
N VAL A 259 5.36 26.57 -14.67
CA VAL A 259 5.30 27.64 -15.69
C VAL A 259 6.70 28.09 -16.12
N THR A 260 7.70 27.95 -15.24
CA THR A 260 9.07 28.39 -15.50
C THR A 260 9.93 27.37 -16.23
N ALA A 261 9.54 26.09 -16.21
CA ALA A 261 10.15 25.04 -17.03
C ALA A 261 9.48 25.03 -18.40
N ALA A 262 10.23 25.02 -19.51
CA ALA A 262 9.67 25.10 -20.85
C ALA A 262 8.49 24.12 -21.06
N PRO A 263 7.25 24.59 -21.23
CA PRO A 263 6.14 23.95 -20.52
C PRO A 263 5.46 22.76 -21.22
N ASP A 264 5.73 22.53 -22.50
CA ASP A 264 4.87 21.66 -23.35
C ASP A 264 5.62 20.61 -24.19
N ALA A 265 6.96 20.61 -24.25
CA ALA A 265 7.69 19.77 -25.22
C ALA A 265 8.26 18.44 -24.65
N SER A 266 8.34 18.30 -23.33
CA SER A 266 8.95 17.11 -22.70
C SER A 266 7.87 16.15 -22.19
N SER A 267 7.19 15.48 -23.12
CA SER A 267 6.24 14.43 -22.79
C SER A 267 6.96 13.15 -22.34
N ILE A 268 6.41 12.53 -21.30
CA ILE A 268 6.81 11.25 -20.75
C ILE A 268 5.74 10.26 -21.19
N LEU A 269 6.00 9.57 -22.31
CA LEU A 269 5.08 8.60 -22.90
C LEU A 269 5.63 7.17 -22.73
N ILE A 270 4.99 6.38 -21.87
CA ILE A 270 5.17 4.93 -21.89
C ILE A 270 4.19 4.35 -22.90
N HIS A 271 4.71 3.92 -24.05
CA HIS A 271 3.87 3.29 -25.07
C HIS A 271 3.14 2.06 -24.52
N SER A 272 1.91 1.87 -24.98
CA SER A 272 1.08 0.70 -24.65
C SER A 272 1.81 -0.62 -24.89
N ALA A 273 2.61 -0.73 -25.96
CA ALA A 273 3.44 -1.88 -26.25
C ALA A 273 4.44 -2.19 -25.10
N ALA A 274 5.15 -1.18 -24.61
CA ALA A 274 6.09 -1.35 -23.50
C ALA A 274 5.38 -1.76 -22.19
N LEU A 275 4.20 -1.17 -21.90
CA LEU A 275 3.38 -1.57 -20.76
C LEU A 275 2.92 -3.04 -20.88
N CYS A 276 2.52 -3.47 -22.08
CA CYS A 276 2.12 -4.85 -22.36
C CYS A 276 3.29 -5.84 -22.25
N ASP A 277 4.48 -5.44 -22.69
CA ASP A 277 5.69 -6.24 -22.54
C ASP A 277 6.07 -6.43 -21.08
N PHE A 278 5.93 -5.38 -20.25
CA PHE A 278 6.18 -5.48 -18.81
C PHE A 278 5.25 -6.53 -18.18
N LEU A 279 3.97 -6.52 -18.53
CA LEU A 279 3.00 -7.49 -18.01
C LEU A 279 3.29 -8.91 -18.49
N SER A 280 3.63 -9.06 -19.77
CA SER A 280 3.93 -10.37 -20.38
C SER A 280 5.16 -11.02 -19.74
N ILE A 281 6.23 -10.25 -19.51
CA ILE A 281 7.45 -10.72 -18.82
C ILE A 281 7.12 -11.19 -17.41
N MET A 282 6.25 -10.46 -16.72
CA MET A 282 5.90 -10.73 -15.33
C MET A 282 5.02 -11.95 -15.18
N GLU A 283 4.02 -12.11 -16.04
CA GLU A 283 3.19 -13.32 -16.08
C GLU A 283 4.03 -14.56 -16.40
N GLU A 284 4.92 -14.46 -17.39
CA GLU A 284 5.84 -15.55 -17.72
C GLU A 284 6.77 -15.89 -16.54
N SER A 285 7.22 -14.88 -15.78
CA SER A 285 7.99 -15.10 -14.57
C SER A 285 7.19 -15.81 -13.48
N GLU A 286 5.90 -15.48 -13.30
CA GLU A 286 5.03 -16.19 -12.35
C GLU A 286 4.75 -17.63 -12.80
N ARG A 287 4.50 -17.83 -14.10
CA ARG A 287 4.31 -19.16 -14.69
C ARG A 287 5.54 -20.04 -14.45
N LYS A 288 6.74 -19.54 -14.74
CA LYS A 288 8.01 -20.24 -14.45
C LYS A 288 8.18 -20.54 -12.98
N ARG A 289 7.80 -19.61 -12.09
CA ARG A 289 7.83 -19.83 -10.63
C ARG A 289 6.90 -20.96 -10.21
N ALA A 290 5.66 -20.93 -10.68
CA ALA A 290 4.66 -21.95 -10.36
C ALA A 290 5.05 -23.34 -10.92
N ALA A 291 5.68 -23.38 -12.09
CA ALA A 291 6.18 -24.61 -12.72
C ALA A 291 7.52 -25.11 -12.14
N GLY A 292 8.16 -24.35 -11.23
CA GLY A 292 9.48 -24.70 -10.68
C GLY A 292 10.63 -24.57 -11.69
N GLU A 293 10.41 -23.87 -12.81
CA GLU A 293 11.37 -23.66 -13.91
C GLU A 293 12.41 -22.56 -13.60
N LEU A 294 12.36 -21.95 -12.42
CA LEU A 294 13.31 -20.90 -12.04
C LEU A 294 14.71 -21.50 -11.86
N ILE A 295 15.69 -20.81 -12.44
CA ILE A 295 17.10 -21.19 -12.33
C ILE A 295 17.52 -21.09 -10.86
N THR A 296 17.80 -22.24 -10.25
CA THR A 296 18.49 -22.31 -8.97
C THR A 296 19.97 -22.55 -9.26
N SER A 297 20.83 -21.76 -8.62
CA SER A 297 22.27 -21.95 -8.77
C SER A 297 22.67 -23.32 -8.24
N SER A 298 23.24 -24.16 -9.11
CA SER A 298 23.68 -25.53 -8.78
C SER A 298 24.73 -25.57 -7.67
N ARG A 299 25.42 -24.45 -7.42
CA ARG A 299 26.41 -24.31 -6.34
C ARG A 299 25.81 -24.49 -4.93
N TYR A 300 24.50 -24.33 -4.76
CA TYR A 300 23.85 -24.38 -3.45
C TYR A 300 22.92 -25.59 -3.24
N MET A 301 22.82 -26.51 -4.21
CA MET A 301 21.97 -27.71 -4.06
C MET A 301 22.41 -28.62 -2.90
N ASN A 302 23.69 -28.58 -2.54
CA ASN A 302 24.27 -29.36 -1.45
C ASN A 302 24.53 -28.54 -0.17
N CYS A 303 24.02 -27.31 -0.09
CA CYS A 303 24.14 -26.53 1.13
C CYS A 303 23.19 -27.11 2.19
N VAL A 304 23.77 -27.78 3.18
CA VAL A 304 23.04 -28.14 4.40
C VAL A 304 22.58 -26.84 5.04
N LYS A 305 21.26 -26.66 5.17
CA LYS A 305 20.70 -25.60 6.00
C LYS A 305 21.20 -25.85 7.41
N LYS A 306 22.28 -25.19 7.81
CA LYS A 306 22.68 -25.11 9.21
C LYS A 306 21.67 -24.20 9.88
N ARG A 307 20.49 -24.75 10.19
CA ARG A 307 19.59 -24.13 11.16
C ARG A 307 20.48 -23.97 12.38
N ARG A 308 20.79 -22.74 12.79
CA ARG A 308 21.33 -22.53 14.13
C ARG A 308 20.40 -23.35 15.01
N GLU A 309 20.93 -24.36 15.69
CA GLU A 309 20.28 -24.81 16.91
C GLU A 309 20.03 -23.50 17.64
N ARG A 310 18.76 -23.11 17.77
CA ARG A 310 18.42 -22.22 18.85
C ARG A 310 19.08 -22.92 20.01
N THR A 311 20.13 -22.30 20.58
CA THR A 311 20.40 -22.51 22.00
C THR A 311 19.02 -22.57 22.60
N PRO A 312 18.64 -23.62 23.35
CA PRO A 312 17.42 -23.51 24.10
C PRO A 312 17.64 -22.27 24.97
N GLU A 313 17.16 -21.12 24.49
CA GLU A 313 16.52 -20.15 25.33
C GLU A 313 15.73 -21.08 26.22
N ARG A 314 16.11 -21.09 27.50
CA ARG A 314 15.23 -21.58 28.53
C ARG A 314 13.83 -21.23 28.06
N VAL A 315 12.89 -22.13 28.24
CA VAL A 315 11.50 -21.73 28.27
C VAL A 315 11.35 -20.82 29.50
N GLU A 316 12.00 -19.66 29.48
CA GLU A 316 11.47 -18.43 30.00
C GLU A 316 10.28 -18.25 29.09
N VAL A 317 9.15 -18.76 29.59
CA VAL A 317 7.88 -18.07 29.41
C VAL A 317 8.24 -16.60 29.51
N TYR A 318 8.40 -15.94 28.37
CA TYR A 318 8.92 -14.58 28.34
C TYR A 318 7.92 -13.73 29.11
N GLU A 319 8.23 -13.45 30.38
CA GLU A 319 7.62 -12.41 31.20
C GLU A 319 7.83 -11.03 30.54
N GLU A 320 8.65 -10.95 29.48
CA GLU A 320 8.87 -9.76 28.65
C GLU A 320 7.68 -9.37 27.76
N ASP A 321 6.68 -10.25 27.59
CA ASP A 321 5.30 -9.80 27.33
C ASP A 321 4.67 -9.45 28.70
N GLY A 322 5.13 -8.38 29.35
CA GLY A 322 4.46 -7.80 30.53
C GLY A 322 3.02 -7.31 30.25
N PHE A 323 2.54 -7.55 29.02
CA PHE A 323 1.15 -7.53 28.63
C PHE A 323 0.69 -8.95 28.33
N VAL A 324 0.42 -9.71 29.40
CA VAL A 324 -0.66 -10.71 29.40
C VAL A 324 -1.82 -10.00 28.73
N PHE A 325 -2.41 -10.61 27.69
CA PHE A 325 -3.70 -10.17 27.18
C PHE A 325 -4.52 -9.69 28.38
N GLY A 326 -4.90 -8.41 28.43
CA GLY A 326 -5.83 -7.98 29.46
C GLY A 326 -7.02 -8.96 29.44
N GLU A 327 -7.63 -9.29 30.56
CA GLU A 327 -8.73 -10.27 30.58
C GLU A 327 -9.77 -9.98 29.47
N GLU A 328 -9.95 -8.71 29.13
CA GLU A 328 -10.71 -8.20 27.98
C GLU A 328 -10.28 -8.80 26.61
N GLU A 329 -8.98 -8.79 26.29
CA GLU A 329 -8.43 -9.34 25.03
C GLU A 329 -8.62 -10.87 24.96
N LEU A 330 -8.43 -11.58 26.08
CA LEU A 330 -8.66 -13.04 26.15
C LEU A 330 -10.14 -13.41 26.06
N ARG A 331 -11.02 -12.64 26.72
CA ARG A 331 -12.47 -12.87 26.66
C ARG A 331 -13.02 -12.67 25.25
N VAL A 332 -12.47 -11.72 24.49
CA VAL A 332 -12.81 -11.57 23.07
C VAL A 332 -12.20 -12.70 22.25
N HIS A 333 -10.93 -13.07 22.46
CA HIS A 333 -10.28 -14.18 21.76
C HIS A 333 -11.05 -15.50 21.89
N ALA A 334 -11.49 -15.87 23.09
CA ALA A 334 -12.21 -17.11 23.37
C ALA A 334 -13.60 -17.19 22.71
N ARG A 335 -14.17 -16.05 22.28
CA ARG A 335 -15.46 -15.99 21.58
C ARG A 335 -15.33 -16.05 20.05
N PHE A 336 -14.15 -15.79 19.51
CA PHE A 336 -13.97 -15.56 18.06
C PHE A 336 -13.22 -16.66 17.32
N LEU A 337 -12.43 -17.47 18.03
CA LEU A 337 -11.79 -18.66 17.47
C LEU A 337 -12.31 -19.82 18.33
N ASP A 338 -13.00 -20.79 17.72
CA ASP A 338 -13.45 -22.05 18.36
C ASP A 338 -12.26 -22.95 18.78
N THR A 339 -11.19 -22.36 19.32
CA THR A 339 -9.98 -23.02 19.76
C THR A 339 -9.52 -22.38 21.06
N PRO A 340 -9.54 -23.12 22.19
CA PRO A 340 -9.03 -22.62 23.45
C PRO A 340 -7.54 -22.27 23.32
N VAL A 341 -7.17 -21.10 23.81
CA VAL A 341 -5.76 -20.77 24.08
C VAL A 341 -5.42 -21.44 25.39
N ASP A 342 -4.45 -22.37 25.36
CA ASP A 342 -3.84 -22.89 26.58
C ASP A 342 -3.15 -21.73 27.30
N THR A 343 -3.71 -21.35 28.45
CA THR A 343 -3.24 -20.20 29.22
C THR A 343 -2.17 -20.57 30.24
N GLY A 344 -1.66 -21.81 30.25
CA GLY A 344 -0.48 -22.19 31.05
C GLY A 344 -0.59 -21.83 32.53
N LYS A 345 -1.80 -21.66 33.07
CA LYS A 345 -2.00 -21.46 34.50
C LYS A 345 -1.87 -22.82 35.15
N VAL A 346 -0.76 -23.01 35.86
CA VAL A 346 -0.60 -24.10 36.81
C VAL A 346 -1.61 -23.84 37.93
N ASP A 347 -2.58 -24.73 38.09
CA ASP A 347 -3.50 -24.72 39.23
C ASP A 347 -2.69 -24.93 40.52
N GLU A 348 -2.57 -23.87 41.33
CA GLU A 348 -2.19 -23.99 42.73
C GLU A 348 -3.34 -24.65 43.50
N GLY A 349 -3.26 -25.98 43.67
CA GLY A 349 -4.23 -26.69 44.49
C GLY A 349 -4.18 -28.20 44.36
N SER A 350 -3.13 -28.83 44.88
CA SER A 350 -3.26 -30.23 45.30
C SER A 350 -2.66 -30.42 46.69
N GLU A 351 -3.56 -30.44 47.67
CA GLU A 351 -3.32 -30.93 49.03
C GLU A 351 -2.74 -32.34 48.99
N MET A 352 -1.60 -32.54 49.64
CA MET A 352 -1.12 -33.88 49.98
C MET A 352 -2.02 -34.47 51.07
N VAL A 353 -2.91 -35.38 50.69
CA VAL A 353 -3.52 -36.32 51.63
C VAL A 353 -2.55 -37.48 51.83
N LYS A 354 -1.88 -37.50 52.99
CA LYS A 354 -1.30 -38.72 53.56
C LYS A 354 -2.43 -39.68 53.91
N LYS A 355 -2.30 -40.95 53.51
CA LYS A 355 -2.88 -42.06 54.26
C LYS A 355 -1.88 -43.19 54.38
N GLU A 356 -1.70 -43.57 55.64
CA GLU A 356 -1.11 -44.81 56.13
C GLU A 356 -1.87 -46.02 55.57
N ASP A 357 -1.13 -47.06 55.16
CA ASP A 357 -1.07 -48.35 55.86
C ASP A 357 0.21 -49.10 55.44
#